data_AF-A0AAE3W7N7-F1
#
_entry.id   AF-A0AAE3W7N7-F1
#
_cell.length_a   1.000
_cell.length_b   1.000
_cell.length_c   1.000
_cell.angle_alpha   90.00
_cell.angle_beta   90.00
_cell.angle_gamma   90.00
#
_symmetry.space_group_name_H-M   'P 1'
#
loop_
_entity.id
_entity.type
_entity.pdbx_description
1 polymer ?
#
loop_
_entity_poly.entity_id
_entity_poly.type
_entity_poly.pdbx_seq_one_letter_code
_entity_poly.pdbx_strand_id
1 'polypeptide(L)'
;MDDLVVRTDRGRVRGRDGVFKGIPFAAPPAGELRFRDPVPAEPWNGVRDALEFGPAVPQPSPAPGVPSCFDPARGDDWLTLNVWSPDPGPGARLPVMVWIHGGGWRIGWPGMPQYDGATLAAHGVVLVTVAYRLGEEGFRGANRGLRDQLAALEWVHRNIAAFGGDPGAVTVFGQSAGAASAVFLAAYPGAKGLVRRVIAQSIPNGYATGPAEEPMPLIDGDLVPAPPWELAIGVDLLAGVSHREWRTMGPVPDVDHPDLARYKAKYPDNPEEELMSDFVFRRPTVRTVERNGGWLYDFAWRGGGHGSEVPFVFGNGDNRFAARHVGVPPSPEFAPLSAAIRASWTGFAATGDPGWPRYRMESAGPVRRWDVEPAEVRNPFVSW
;
A
#
# COMPACT_ATOMS: atom_id res chain seq x y z
N MET A 1 23.28 18.85 8.15
CA MET A 1 22.06 18.20 8.63
C MET A 1 21.23 19.32 9.15
N ASP A 2 20.20 19.66 8.40
CA ASP A 2 19.48 20.91 8.59
C ASP A 2 18.12 20.56 9.20
N ASP A 3 17.91 21.02 10.43
CA ASP A 3 16.61 20.91 11.10
C ASP A 3 15.62 21.83 10.39
N LEU A 4 14.45 21.31 10.05
CA LEU A 4 13.41 22.01 9.32
C LEU A 4 12.13 22.07 10.14
N VAL A 5 11.56 23.26 10.31
CA VAL A 5 10.29 23.44 11.02
C VAL A 5 9.18 23.75 10.01
N VAL A 6 8.17 22.89 9.96
CA VAL A 6 7.00 23.02 9.09
C VAL A 6 5.75 23.24 9.94
N ARG A 7 4.83 24.10 9.49
CA ARG A 7 3.54 24.36 10.15
C ARG A 7 2.44 23.53 9.50
N THR A 8 1.77 22.70 10.31
CA THR A 8 0.52 22.01 9.97
C THR A 8 -0.69 22.81 10.46
N ASP A 9 -1.90 22.32 10.20
CA ASP A 9 -3.16 22.84 10.74
C ASP A 9 -3.28 22.69 12.27
N ARG A 10 -2.52 21.76 12.88
CA ARG A 10 -2.55 21.48 14.32
C ARG A 10 -1.35 22.03 15.10
N GLY A 11 -0.23 22.30 14.44
CA GLY A 11 0.93 22.89 15.10
C GLY A 11 2.20 22.82 14.26
N ARG A 12 3.34 23.18 14.86
CA ARG A 12 4.64 23.10 14.17
C ARG A 12 5.33 21.78 14.48
N VAL A 13 5.94 21.19 13.46
CA VAL A 13 6.76 19.97 13.55
C VAL A 13 8.19 20.24 13.11
N ARG A 14 9.18 19.66 13.80
CA ARG A 14 10.59 19.68 13.42
C ARG A 14 10.99 18.34 12.80
N GLY A 15 11.41 18.37 11.54
CA GLY A 15 12.03 17.25 10.84
C GLY A 15 13.51 17.51 10.59
N ARG A 16 14.16 16.57 9.89
CA ARG A 16 15.57 16.64 9.52
C ARG A 16 15.75 16.20 8.07
N ASP A 17 16.48 16.98 7.28
CA ASP A 17 16.84 16.66 5.89
C ASP A 17 15.60 16.28 5.03
N GLY A 18 14.50 17.01 5.19
CA GLY A 18 13.24 16.78 4.47
C GLY A 18 12.39 15.60 4.99
N VAL A 19 12.79 14.97 6.10
CA VAL A 19 12.11 13.83 6.69
C VAL A 19 11.45 14.20 8.01
N PHE A 20 10.17 13.85 8.15
CA PHE A 20 9.35 14.07 9.34
C PHE A 20 8.66 12.76 9.70
N LYS A 21 8.79 12.29 10.94
CA LYS A 21 8.27 11.00 11.39
C LYS A 21 7.37 11.18 12.62
N GLY A 22 6.35 10.33 12.74
CA GLY A 22 5.47 10.31 13.91
C GLY A 22 4.58 11.56 14.07
N ILE A 23 4.18 12.20 12.97
CA ILE A 23 3.26 13.35 13.02
C ILE A 23 1.85 12.82 13.31
N PRO A 24 1.16 13.27 14.38
CA PRO A 24 -0.21 12.86 14.65
C PRO A 24 -1.17 13.46 13.59
N PHE A 25 -1.95 12.61 12.94
CA PHE A 25 -3.04 13.06 12.06
C PHE A 25 -4.42 12.97 12.74
N ALA A 26 -4.53 12.17 13.80
CA ALA A 26 -5.71 12.00 14.63
C ALA A 26 -5.33 11.91 16.11
N ALA A 27 -6.30 12.10 16.99
CA ALA A 27 -6.13 11.88 18.42
C ALA A 27 -5.88 10.38 18.73
N PRO A 28 -5.18 10.05 19.83
CA PRO A 28 -4.93 8.67 20.22
C PRO A 28 -6.25 7.90 20.38
N PRO A 29 -6.42 6.73 19.72
CA PRO A 29 -7.67 5.97 19.73
C PRO A 29 -7.80 5.12 21.01
N ALA A 30 -7.65 5.74 22.17
CA ALA A 30 -7.66 5.10 23.49
C ALA A 30 -8.76 5.69 24.39
N GLY A 31 -9.00 5.03 25.53
CA GLY A 31 -10.07 5.42 26.46
C GLY A 31 -11.43 5.51 25.76
N GLU A 32 -12.12 6.65 25.90
CA GLU A 32 -13.42 6.92 25.29
C GLU A 32 -13.39 6.95 23.74
N LEU A 33 -12.21 7.16 23.14
CA LEU A 33 -12.02 7.14 21.68
C LEU A 33 -11.71 5.74 21.14
N ARG A 34 -11.47 4.75 22.01
CA ARG A 34 -11.22 3.39 21.57
C ARG A 34 -12.44 2.83 20.84
N PHE A 35 -12.19 2.22 19.68
CA PHE A 35 -13.21 1.71 18.77
C PHE A 35 -14.18 2.76 18.18
N ARG A 36 -13.91 4.06 18.33
CA ARG A 36 -14.63 5.15 17.64
C ARG A 36 -13.95 5.49 16.31
N ASP A 37 -14.64 6.25 15.47
CA ASP A 37 -14.02 6.88 14.30
C ASP A 37 -12.90 7.83 14.73
N PRO A 38 -11.84 7.98 13.91
CA PRO A 38 -10.74 8.88 14.23
C PRO A 38 -11.24 10.32 14.34
N VAL A 39 -10.80 11.02 15.37
CA VAL A 39 -11.06 12.45 15.56
C VAL A 39 -9.76 13.23 15.35
N PRO A 40 -9.81 14.49 14.88
CA PRO A 40 -8.60 15.28 14.65
C PRO A 40 -7.71 15.36 15.89
N ALA A 41 -6.39 15.37 15.70
CA ALA A 41 -5.45 15.59 16.79
C ALA A 41 -5.67 16.96 17.44
N GLU A 42 -5.50 17.02 18.77
CA GLU A 42 -5.54 18.28 19.51
C GLU A 42 -4.42 19.22 19.01
N PRO A 43 -4.70 20.51 18.81
CA PRO A 43 -3.65 21.48 18.51
C PRO A 43 -2.62 21.57 19.64
N TRP A 44 -1.37 21.83 19.29
CA TRP A 44 -0.30 22.03 20.28
C TRP A 44 0.42 23.36 20.11
N ASN A 45 0.91 23.88 21.23
CA ASN A 45 1.79 25.05 21.26
C ASN A 45 3.27 24.62 21.08
N GLY A 46 4.10 25.54 20.61
CA GLY A 46 5.54 25.28 20.43
C GLY A 46 5.88 24.56 19.12
N VAL A 47 6.87 23.67 19.18
CA VAL A 47 7.36 22.84 18.06
C VAL A 47 7.48 21.42 18.59
N ARG A 48 6.85 20.45 17.92
CA ARG A 48 6.94 19.01 18.24
C ARG A 48 8.04 18.38 17.40
N ASP A 49 8.90 17.57 18.02
CA ASP A 49 9.89 16.81 17.24
C ASP A 49 9.21 15.68 16.48
N ALA A 50 9.50 15.62 15.19
CA ALA A 50 9.04 14.59 14.25
C ALA A 50 10.26 13.84 13.70
N LEU A 51 11.08 13.32 14.61
CA LEU A 51 12.36 12.66 14.28
C LEU A 51 12.29 11.13 14.40
N GLU A 52 11.26 10.61 15.05
CA GLU A 52 11.05 9.19 15.31
C GLU A 52 9.69 8.73 14.82
N PHE A 53 9.60 7.49 14.36
CA PHE A 53 8.32 6.89 13.99
C PHE A 53 7.41 6.76 15.21
N GLY A 54 6.12 7.00 15.04
CA GLY A 54 5.10 6.72 16.07
C GLY A 54 4.96 5.22 16.39
N PRO A 55 4.38 4.83 17.53
CA PRO A 55 4.19 3.43 17.94
C PRO A 55 3.42 2.61 16.90
N ALA A 56 3.75 1.32 16.79
CA ALA A 56 2.92 0.37 16.05
C ALA A 56 1.61 0.10 16.80
N VAL A 57 0.56 -0.23 16.05
CA VAL A 57 -0.75 -0.63 16.62
C VAL A 57 -0.64 -2.03 17.23
N PRO A 58 -1.39 -2.34 18.31
CA PRO A 58 -1.52 -3.70 18.85
C PRO A 58 -1.74 -4.74 17.76
N GLN A 59 -0.79 -5.67 17.65
CA GLN A 59 -0.80 -6.70 16.60
C GLN A 59 0.00 -7.94 17.05
N PRO A 60 -0.37 -9.14 16.58
CA PRO A 60 0.35 -10.36 16.90
C PRO A 60 1.72 -10.41 16.23
N SER A 61 2.54 -11.39 16.65
CA SER A 61 3.74 -11.77 15.91
C SER A 61 3.37 -12.18 14.47
N PRO A 62 4.13 -11.73 13.45
CA PRO A 62 3.76 -11.97 12.05
C PRO A 62 4.03 -13.41 11.60
N ALA A 63 4.88 -14.15 12.30
CA ALA A 63 5.18 -15.55 12.04
C ALA A 63 5.76 -16.23 13.31
N PRO A 64 5.74 -17.57 13.41
CA PRO A 64 6.42 -18.29 14.48
C PRO A 64 7.90 -17.87 14.59
N GLY A 65 8.34 -17.51 15.80
CA GLY A 65 9.71 -17.09 16.07
C GLY A 65 10.09 -15.68 15.58
N VAL A 66 9.16 -14.91 15.01
CA VAL A 66 9.37 -13.49 14.66
C VAL A 66 8.65 -12.62 15.69
N PRO A 67 9.35 -11.71 16.40
CA PRO A 67 8.69 -10.84 17.37
C PRO A 67 7.72 -9.86 16.68
N SER A 68 6.65 -9.49 17.39
CA SER A 68 5.79 -8.38 16.98
C SER A 68 6.58 -7.06 17.01
N CYS A 69 6.21 -6.12 16.14
CA CYS A 69 6.73 -4.76 16.18
C CYS A 69 5.96 -3.84 17.14
N PHE A 70 4.88 -4.35 17.75
CA PHE A 70 4.16 -3.65 18.81
C PHE A 70 4.95 -3.67 20.13
N ASP A 71 5.12 -2.49 20.71
CA ASP A 71 5.70 -2.29 22.04
C ASP A 71 4.73 -1.45 22.89
N PRO A 72 4.07 -2.04 23.91
CA PRO A 72 3.12 -1.34 24.75
C PRO A 72 3.75 -0.21 25.57
N ALA A 73 5.08 -0.21 25.78
CA ALA A 73 5.76 0.86 26.51
C ALA A 73 5.80 2.18 25.73
N ARG A 74 5.51 2.14 24.41
CA ARG A 74 5.47 3.34 23.55
C ARG A 74 4.11 4.04 23.53
N GLY A 75 3.12 3.55 24.28
CA GLY A 75 1.81 4.18 24.45
C GLY A 75 0.85 4.04 23.26
N ASP A 76 -0.21 4.85 23.28
CA ASP A 76 -1.40 4.69 22.43
C ASP A 76 -1.49 5.69 21.25
N ASP A 77 -0.45 6.49 21.04
CA ASP A 77 -0.37 7.49 19.96
C ASP A 77 -0.13 6.84 18.58
N TRP A 78 -0.93 5.85 18.20
CA TRP A 78 -0.70 5.03 17.00
C TRP A 78 -1.02 5.76 15.69
N LEU A 79 -1.99 6.68 15.69
CA LEU A 79 -2.51 7.36 14.49
C LEU A 79 -1.59 8.50 14.04
N THR A 80 -0.41 8.09 13.56
CA THR A 80 0.64 8.95 13.07
C THR A 80 0.99 8.65 11.62
N LEU A 81 1.58 9.64 10.95
CA LEU A 81 2.13 9.51 9.62
C LEU A 81 3.53 10.08 9.55
N ASN A 82 4.20 9.79 8.44
CA ASN A 82 5.56 10.23 8.18
C ASN A 82 5.62 10.83 6.79
N VAL A 83 6.46 11.84 6.58
CA VAL A 83 6.65 12.57 5.32
C VAL A 83 8.12 12.54 4.94
N TRP A 84 8.41 12.16 3.70
CA TRP A 84 9.73 12.30 3.07
C TRP A 84 9.57 13.24 1.88
N SER A 85 10.28 14.35 1.91
CA SER A 85 10.23 15.36 0.86
C SER A 85 11.64 15.66 0.35
N PRO A 86 11.91 15.53 -0.96
CA PRO A 86 13.19 15.93 -1.54
C PRO A 86 13.32 17.46 -1.65
N ASP A 87 12.21 18.19 -1.62
CA ASP A 87 12.15 19.65 -1.62
C ASP A 87 10.98 20.11 -0.74
N PRO A 88 11.20 20.36 0.56
CA PRO A 88 10.15 20.74 1.50
C PRO A 88 9.68 22.21 1.33
N GLY A 89 10.09 22.90 0.28
CA GLY A 89 9.63 24.26 -0.02
C GLY A 89 8.17 24.27 -0.50
N PRO A 90 7.30 25.15 0.03
CA PRO A 90 5.88 25.18 -0.35
C PRO A 90 5.60 25.51 -1.82
N GLY A 91 6.62 26.00 -2.55
CA GLY A 91 6.56 26.24 -3.99
C GLY A 91 6.89 25.02 -4.87
N ALA A 92 7.42 23.92 -4.31
CA ALA A 92 7.89 22.77 -5.07
C ALA A 92 6.76 22.02 -5.81
N ARG A 93 5.57 21.92 -5.17
CA ARG A 93 4.34 21.34 -5.75
C ARG A 93 4.57 19.96 -6.39
N LEU A 94 5.31 19.11 -5.69
CA LEU A 94 5.65 17.76 -6.14
C LEU A 94 4.43 16.82 -6.07
N PRO A 95 4.33 15.82 -6.96
CA PRO A 95 3.35 14.75 -6.81
C PRO A 95 3.47 14.07 -5.44
N VAL A 96 2.33 13.72 -4.85
CA VAL A 96 2.27 13.11 -3.52
C VAL A 96 1.92 11.63 -3.66
N MET A 97 2.70 10.76 -3.05
CA MET A 97 2.42 9.33 -2.97
C MET A 97 2.10 8.95 -1.52
N VAL A 98 0.92 8.38 -1.26
CA VAL A 98 0.48 7.97 0.08
C VAL A 98 0.48 6.44 0.17
N TRP A 99 1.41 5.90 0.94
CA TRP A 99 1.60 4.46 1.13
C TRP A 99 0.70 3.91 2.22
N ILE A 100 -0.09 2.91 1.85
CA ILE A 100 -0.85 2.05 2.77
C ILE A 100 -0.21 0.67 2.76
N HIS A 101 0.35 0.27 3.90
CA HIS A 101 1.04 -1.01 4.00
C HIS A 101 0.08 -2.21 3.91
N GLY A 102 0.62 -3.38 3.57
CA GLY A 102 -0.10 -4.65 3.57
C GLY A 102 -0.16 -5.29 4.96
N GLY A 103 -0.31 -6.62 5.00
CA GLY A 103 -0.34 -7.41 6.24
C GLY A 103 -1.73 -7.90 6.65
N GLY A 104 -2.62 -8.12 5.68
CA GLY A 104 -3.93 -8.73 5.90
C GLY A 104 -4.81 -7.96 6.88
N TRP A 105 -4.60 -6.64 7.00
CA TRP A 105 -5.23 -5.77 8.01
C TRP A 105 -4.99 -6.16 9.47
N ARG A 106 -4.04 -7.08 9.75
CA ARG A 106 -3.77 -7.63 11.09
C ARG A 106 -2.39 -7.26 11.63
N ILE A 107 -1.43 -7.08 10.73
CA ILE A 107 -0.04 -6.76 11.05
C ILE A 107 0.48 -5.68 10.09
N GLY A 108 1.61 -5.07 10.45
CA GLY A 108 2.29 -4.05 9.66
C GLY A 108 2.52 -2.76 10.45
N TRP A 109 3.47 -1.96 9.96
CA TRP A 109 3.81 -0.67 10.54
C TRP A 109 4.55 0.17 9.49
N PRO A 110 4.22 1.48 9.32
CA PRO A 110 4.91 2.33 8.35
C PRO A 110 6.40 2.56 8.63
N GLY A 111 6.88 2.26 9.85
CA GLY A 111 8.29 2.36 10.22
C GLY A 111 9.14 1.13 9.88
N MET A 112 8.57 0.11 9.20
CA MET A 112 9.35 -1.05 8.79
C MET A 112 10.43 -0.68 7.75
N PRO A 113 11.66 -1.24 7.82
CA PRO A 113 12.78 -0.83 6.97
C PRO A 113 12.53 -0.92 5.46
N GLN A 114 11.70 -1.88 5.00
CA GLN A 114 11.38 -1.98 3.58
C GLN A 114 10.57 -0.78 3.06
N TYR A 115 9.94 0.00 3.94
CA TYR A 115 9.17 1.21 3.61
C TYR A 115 9.96 2.50 3.86
N ASP A 116 11.29 2.43 4.11
CA ASP A 116 12.09 3.64 4.18
C ASP A 116 11.95 4.44 2.88
N GLY A 117 11.51 5.69 3.01
CA GLY A 117 11.08 6.52 1.91
C GLY A 117 12.18 7.26 1.18
N ALA A 118 13.43 7.23 1.66
CA ALA A 118 14.46 8.14 1.18
C ALA A 118 14.71 8.00 -0.33
N THR A 119 14.91 6.76 -0.80
CA THR A 119 15.22 6.48 -2.21
C THR A 119 14.04 6.77 -3.14
N LEU A 120 12.81 6.49 -2.70
CA LEU A 120 11.61 6.78 -3.49
C LEU A 120 11.32 8.28 -3.56
N ALA A 121 11.38 9.00 -2.44
CA ALA A 121 11.13 10.44 -2.39
C ALA A 121 12.18 11.22 -3.21
N ALA A 122 13.45 10.83 -3.15
CA ALA A 122 14.51 11.39 -3.99
C ALA A 122 14.24 11.25 -5.50
N HIS A 123 13.28 10.43 -5.90
CA HIS A 123 12.84 10.26 -7.29
C HIS A 123 11.67 11.19 -7.68
N GLY A 124 11.59 12.36 -7.03
CA GLY A 124 10.75 13.49 -7.47
C GLY A 124 9.32 13.49 -6.91
N VAL A 125 9.09 12.87 -5.76
CA VAL A 125 7.77 12.81 -5.12
C VAL A 125 7.86 13.13 -3.63
N VAL A 126 6.79 13.66 -3.06
CA VAL A 126 6.60 13.65 -1.61
C VAL A 126 5.94 12.34 -1.22
N LEU A 127 6.62 11.53 -0.41
CA LEU A 127 6.07 10.29 0.11
C LEU A 127 5.44 10.52 1.49
N VAL A 128 4.26 9.95 1.71
CA VAL A 128 3.61 9.85 3.01
C VAL A 128 3.40 8.37 3.35
N THR A 129 3.82 7.91 4.52
CA THR A 129 3.47 6.56 5.02
C THR A 129 2.58 6.69 6.26
N VAL A 130 1.54 5.86 6.33
CA VAL A 130 0.46 6.03 7.32
C VAL A 130 0.39 4.82 8.25
N ALA A 131 0.28 5.07 9.56
CA ALA A 131 -0.17 4.08 10.52
C ALA A 131 -1.69 4.14 10.66
N TYR A 132 -2.35 2.99 10.70
CA TYR A 132 -3.81 2.87 10.82
C TYR A 132 -4.14 1.67 11.70
N ARG A 133 -5.29 1.68 12.38
CA ARG A 133 -5.66 0.57 13.28
C ARG A 133 -5.78 -0.75 12.50
N LEU A 134 -5.35 -1.83 13.15
CA LEU A 134 -5.26 -3.19 12.61
C LEU A 134 -6.06 -4.14 13.50
N GLY A 135 -6.31 -5.35 13.02
CA GLY A 135 -6.85 -6.46 13.79
C GLY A 135 -8.11 -6.07 14.56
N GLU A 136 -8.12 -6.39 15.85
CA GLU A 136 -9.17 -6.04 16.80
C GLU A 136 -9.51 -4.54 16.79
N GLU A 137 -8.50 -3.68 16.77
CA GLU A 137 -8.65 -2.22 16.87
C GLU A 137 -9.28 -1.63 15.60
N GLY A 138 -8.95 -2.19 14.44
CA GLY A 138 -9.24 -1.60 13.14
C GLY A 138 -10.36 -2.25 12.35
N PHE A 139 -10.47 -3.59 12.42
CA PHE A 139 -11.19 -4.39 11.42
C PHE A 139 -12.09 -5.47 12.01
N ARG A 140 -12.15 -5.62 13.34
CA ARG A 140 -13.18 -6.48 13.94
C ARG A 140 -14.54 -5.80 13.88
N GLY A 141 -15.40 -6.30 12.98
CA GLY A 141 -16.81 -5.94 12.85
C GLY A 141 -17.07 -4.49 12.39
N ALA A 142 -16.04 -3.75 11.94
CA ALA A 142 -16.16 -2.37 11.48
C ALA A 142 -14.94 -1.98 10.63
N ASN A 143 -15.07 -0.92 9.84
CA ASN A 143 -14.03 -0.40 8.95
C ASN A 143 -13.20 0.74 9.55
N ARG A 144 -12.85 0.65 10.86
CA ARG A 144 -12.16 1.74 11.59
C ARG A 144 -10.79 2.04 11.02
N GLY A 145 -10.03 1.01 10.62
CA GLY A 145 -8.73 1.19 9.97
C GLY A 145 -8.83 1.91 8.62
N LEU A 146 -9.90 1.69 7.85
CA LEU A 146 -10.15 2.45 6.61
C LEU A 146 -10.54 3.91 6.91
N ARG A 147 -11.31 4.15 7.99
CA ARG A 147 -11.59 5.52 8.47
C ARG A 147 -10.31 6.24 8.90
N ASP A 148 -9.37 5.55 9.54
CA ASP A 148 -8.05 6.13 9.89
C ASP A 148 -7.27 6.55 8.64
N GLN A 149 -7.25 5.69 7.61
CA GLN A 149 -6.59 6.01 6.34
C GLN A 149 -7.26 7.19 5.63
N LEU A 150 -8.60 7.27 5.67
CA LEU A 150 -9.34 8.43 5.17
C LEU A 150 -8.94 9.71 5.91
N ALA A 151 -8.89 9.68 7.25
CA ALA A 151 -8.46 10.82 8.06
C ALA A 151 -7.01 11.25 7.74
N ALA A 152 -6.12 10.29 7.43
CA ALA A 152 -4.77 10.58 6.97
C ALA A 152 -4.77 11.26 5.59
N LEU A 153 -5.62 10.84 4.65
CA LEU A 153 -5.77 11.51 3.34
C LEU A 153 -6.29 12.94 3.48
N GLU A 154 -7.25 13.16 4.38
CA GLU A 154 -7.74 14.50 4.69
C GLU A 154 -6.63 15.37 5.30
N TRP A 155 -5.79 14.79 6.18
CA TRP A 155 -4.61 15.47 6.71
C TRP A 155 -3.64 15.84 5.59
N VAL A 156 -3.35 14.91 4.67
CA VAL A 156 -2.47 15.16 3.51
C VAL A 156 -3.01 16.33 2.70
N HIS A 157 -4.30 16.32 2.36
CA HIS A 157 -4.89 17.39 1.57
C HIS A 157 -4.83 18.77 2.27
N ARG A 158 -4.96 18.82 3.60
CA ARG A 158 -4.85 20.07 4.37
C ARG A 158 -3.40 20.55 4.55
N ASN A 159 -2.42 19.66 4.59
CA ASN A 159 -1.09 19.97 5.12
C ASN A 159 0.07 19.78 4.14
N ILE A 160 -0.06 18.91 3.13
CA ILE A 160 1.11 18.44 2.36
C ILE A 160 1.79 19.54 1.53
N ALA A 161 1.06 20.61 1.20
CA ALA A 161 1.63 21.81 0.58
C ALA A 161 2.75 22.45 1.42
N ALA A 162 2.66 22.37 2.76
CA ALA A 162 3.70 22.88 3.65
C ALA A 162 4.97 22.02 3.63
N PHE A 163 4.91 20.81 3.07
CA PHE A 163 6.02 19.88 2.89
C PHE A 163 6.47 19.78 1.43
N GLY A 164 6.01 20.71 0.57
CA GLY A 164 6.35 20.78 -0.85
C GLY A 164 5.52 19.89 -1.78
N GLY A 165 4.51 19.19 -1.26
CA GLY A 165 3.61 18.35 -2.07
C GLY A 165 2.44 19.13 -2.68
N ASP A 166 1.90 18.64 -3.79
CA ASP A 166 0.67 19.15 -4.38
C ASP A 166 -0.55 18.35 -3.87
N PRO A 167 -1.46 18.95 -3.07
CA PRO A 167 -2.65 18.27 -2.58
C PRO A 167 -3.64 17.88 -3.71
N GLY A 168 -3.51 18.45 -4.91
CA GLY A 168 -4.29 18.08 -6.09
C GLY A 168 -3.70 16.91 -6.91
N ALA A 169 -2.50 16.43 -6.57
CA ALA A 169 -1.78 15.37 -7.28
C ALA A 169 -1.46 14.18 -6.35
N VAL A 170 -2.43 13.77 -5.53
CA VAL A 170 -2.29 12.66 -4.58
C VAL A 170 -2.53 11.31 -5.27
N THR A 171 -1.54 10.43 -5.20
CA THR A 171 -1.60 9.04 -5.62
C THR A 171 -1.60 8.16 -4.38
N VAL A 172 -2.68 7.41 -4.16
CA VAL A 172 -2.71 6.41 -3.07
C VAL A 172 -2.18 5.10 -3.62
N PHE A 173 -1.22 4.50 -2.91
CA PHE A 173 -0.66 3.22 -3.31
C PHE A 173 -0.47 2.29 -2.14
N GLY A 174 -0.60 1.00 -2.42
CA GLY A 174 -0.47 -0.03 -1.40
C GLY A 174 -0.28 -1.40 -2.00
N GLN A 175 0.13 -2.32 -1.13
CA GLN A 175 0.35 -3.73 -1.46
C GLN A 175 -0.55 -4.62 -0.60
N SER A 176 -1.09 -5.71 -1.17
CA SER A 176 -1.96 -6.64 -0.45
C SER A 176 -3.19 -5.94 0.13
N ALA A 177 -3.46 -6.11 1.43
CA ALA A 177 -4.48 -5.37 2.18
C ALA A 177 -4.45 -3.85 1.92
N GLY A 178 -3.26 -3.25 1.74
CA GLY A 178 -3.11 -1.85 1.40
C GLY A 178 -3.56 -1.51 -0.03
N ALA A 179 -3.41 -2.44 -0.98
CA ALA A 179 -3.91 -2.29 -2.34
C ALA A 179 -5.44 -2.27 -2.38
N ALA A 180 -6.08 -3.20 -1.67
CA ALA A 180 -7.54 -3.20 -1.51
C ALA A 180 -8.02 -1.92 -0.80
N SER A 181 -7.31 -1.48 0.25
CA SER A 181 -7.62 -0.24 0.95
C SER A 181 -7.55 1.00 0.04
N ALA A 182 -6.53 1.09 -0.83
CA ALA A 182 -6.42 2.17 -1.81
C ALA A 182 -7.61 2.21 -2.78
N VAL A 183 -8.10 1.04 -3.21
CA VAL A 183 -9.29 0.91 -4.06
C VAL A 183 -10.56 1.32 -3.32
N PHE A 184 -10.76 0.88 -2.07
CA PHE A 184 -11.90 1.29 -1.25
C PHE A 184 -11.93 2.82 -1.05
N LEU A 185 -10.81 3.42 -0.70
CA LEU A 185 -10.71 4.87 -0.49
C LEU A 185 -10.99 5.63 -1.78
N ALA A 186 -10.46 5.19 -2.93
CA ALA A 186 -10.71 5.86 -4.20
C ALA A 186 -12.17 5.75 -4.67
N ALA A 187 -12.84 4.63 -4.37
CA ALA A 187 -14.25 4.43 -4.67
C ALA A 187 -15.18 5.21 -3.72
N TYR A 188 -14.72 5.57 -2.52
CA TYR A 188 -15.56 6.18 -1.50
C TYR A 188 -15.97 7.61 -1.90
N PRO A 189 -17.29 7.92 -1.99
CA PRO A 189 -17.74 9.26 -2.36
C PRO A 189 -17.20 10.37 -1.44
N GLY A 190 -17.01 10.09 -0.14
CA GLY A 190 -16.44 11.03 0.82
C GLY A 190 -14.96 11.34 0.61
N ALA A 191 -14.25 10.56 -0.21
CA ALA A 191 -12.85 10.81 -0.58
C ALA A 191 -12.71 11.52 -1.94
N LYS A 192 -13.82 11.90 -2.57
CA LYS A 192 -13.80 12.59 -3.88
C LYS A 192 -12.97 13.87 -3.78
N GLY A 193 -11.95 13.97 -4.63
CA GLY A 193 -11.01 15.10 -4.65
C GLY A 193 -9.79 14.93 -3.74
N LEU A 194 -9.79 13.95 -2.83
CA LEU A 194 -8.60 13.61 -2.02
C LEU A 194 -7.63 12.68 -2.75
N VAL A 195 -8.15 11.87 -3.69
CA VAL A 195 -7.38 10.89 -4.46
C VAL A 195 -7.45 11.25 -5.94
N ARG A 196 -6.28 11.43 -6.56
CA ARG A 196 -6.18 11.69 -8.00
C ARG A 196 -5.86 10.42 -8.80
N ARG A 197 -5.08 9.49 -8.23
CA ARG A 197 -4.66 8.23 -8.88
C ARG A 197 -4.50 7.11 -7.84
N VAL A 198 -4.53 5.86 -8.31
CA VAL A 198 -4.31 4.66 -7.49
C VAL A 198 -3.23 3.78 -8.10
N ILE A 199 -2.32 3.27 -7.26
CA ILE A 199 -1.47 2.12 -7.59
C ILE A 199 -1.80 0.95 -6.66
N ALA A 200 -2.34 -0.14 -7.19
CA ALA A 200 -2.81 -1.29 -6.42
C ALA A 200 -1.98 -2.55 -6.72
N GLN A 201 -1.15 -2.97 -5.76
CA GLN A 201 -0.23 -4.09 -5.93
C GLN A 201 -0.80 -5.35 -5.23
N SER A 202 -1.25 -6.34 -6.00
CA SER A 202 -1.80 -7.62 -5.51
C SER A 202 -3.03 -7.43 -4.61
N ILE A 203 -4.16 -6.99 -5.19
CA ILE A 203 -5.43 -6.81 -4.47
C ILE A 203 -5.92 -8.18 -3.96
N PRO A 204 -6.13 -8.37 -2.64
CA PRO A 204 -6.67 -9.62 -2.09
C PRO A 204 -8.19 -9.74 -2.27
N ASN A 205 -8.70 -10.97 -2.19
CA ASN A 205 -10.13 -11.28 -2.16
C ASN A 205 -10.77 -11.21 -0.75
N GLY A 206 -10.06 -10.73 0.26
CA GLY A 206 -10.51 -10.73 1.65
C GLY A 206 -11.51 -9.62 1.96
N TYR A 207 -12.73 -10.00 2.36
CA TYR A 207 -13.78 -9.13 2.90
C TYR A 207 -14.79 -9.98 3.68
N ALA A 208 -15.57 -9.34 4.55
CA ALA A 208 -16.65 -9.94 5.31
C ALA A 208 -18.01 -9.40 4.87
N THR A 209 -19.05 -10.24 4.82
CA THR A 209 -20.45 -9.82 4.56
C THR A 209 -21.33 -9.86 5.82
N GLY A 210 -20.72 -10.14 6.97
CA GLY A 210 -21.38 -10.26 8.27
C GLY A 210 -20.34 -10.34 9.39
N PRO A 211 -20.73 -10.78 10.60
CA PRO A 211 -19.78 -10.99 11.69
C PRO A 211 -18.70 -11.99 11.27
N ALA A 212 -17.50 -11.50 10.97
CA ALA A 212 -16.36 -12.34 10.63
C ALA A 212 -15.58 -12.70 11.89
N GLU A 213 -15.13 -13.97 11.95
CA GLU A 213 -14.19 -14.41 12.98
C GLU A 213 -12.85 -13.70 12.84
N GLU A 214 -12.40 -13.45 11.61
CA GLU A 214 -11.16 -12.75 11.30
C GLU A 214 -11.35 -11.25 11.06
N PRO A 215 -10.46 -10.38 11.57
CA PRO A 215 -10.49 -8.96 11.25
C PRO A 215 -10.16 -8.70 9.77
N MET A 216 -11.13 -8.16 9.03
CA MET A 216 -11.01 -7.75 7.63
C MET A 216 -12.08 -6.70 7.28
N PRO A 217 -11.99 -6.02 6.13
CA PRO A 217 -13.01 -5.07 5.71
C PRO A 217 -14.40 -5.69 5.67
N LEU A 218 -15.37 -5.02 6.31
CA LEU A 218 -16.77 -5.42 6.32
C LEU A 218 -17.50 -4.71 5.18
N ILE A 219 -18.23 -5.45 4.34
CA ILE A 219 -19.19 -4.87 3.40
C ILE A 219 -20.30 -4.21 4.23
N ASP A 220 -20.22 -2.89 4.41
CA ASP A 220 -21.10 -2.11 5.29
C ASP A 220 -22.13 -1.26 4.52
N GLY A 221 -22.04 -1.23 3.18
CA GLY A 221 -22.94 -0.43 2.34
C GLY A 221 -22.60 1.07 2.32
N ASP A 222 -21.54 1.51 3.00
CA ASP A 222 -21.08 2.90 3.04
C ASP A 222 -19.64 3.00 2.49
N LEU A 223 -18.63 2.88 3.36
CA LEU A 223 -17.23 2.99 2.95
C LEU A 223 -16.81 1.79 2.11
N VAL A 224 -17.37 0.62 2.42
CA VAL A 224 -17.12 -0.63 1.69
C VAL A 224 -18.47 -1.17 1.21
N PRO A 225 -18.98 -0.68 0.07
CA PRO A 225 -20.30 -1.10 -0.41
C PRO A 225 -20.29 -2.43 -1.17
N ALA A 226 -19.11 -2.85 -1.67
CA ALA A 226 -18.90 -4.10 -2.40
C ALA A 226 -17.40 -4.45 -2.40
N PRO A 227 -17.01 -5.68 -2.82
CA PRO A 227 -15.60 -6.04 -2.98
C PRO A 227 -14.86 -5.14 -3.97
N PRO A 228 -13.52 -4.98 -3.87
CA PRO A 228 -12.75 -4.00 -4.66
C PRO A 228 -12.97 -4.07 -6.18
N TRP A 229 -13.05 -5.28 -6.74
CA TRP A 229 -13.22 -5.49 -8.18
C TRP A 229 -14.63 -5.14 -8.71
N GLU A 230 -15.58 -4.85 -7.82
CA GLU A 230 -16.93 -4.40 -8.18
C GLU A 230 -17.11 -2.89 -7.98
N LEU A 231 -16.07 -2.18 -7.55
CA LEU A 231 -16.12 -0.74 -7.32
C LEU A 231 -15.73 0.05 -8.56
N ALA A 232 -16.42 1.16 -8.80
CA ALA A 232 -16.04 2.16 -9.79
C ALA A 232 -15.24 3.26 -9.08
N ILE A 233 -13.95 3.38 -9.37
CA ILE A 233 -13.06 4.30 -8.63
C ILE A 233 -12.94 5.70 -9.26
N GLY A 234 -13.26 5.85 -10.55
CA GLY A 234 -13.30 7.16 -11.22
C GLY A 234 -11.98 7.93 -11.32
N VAL A 235 -10.84 7.27 -11.09
CA VAL A 235 -9.48 7.83 -11.15
C VAL A 235 -8.55 6.94 -11.96
N ASP A 236 -7.38 7.45 -12.34
CA ASP A 236 -6.39 6.66 -13.06
C ASP A 236 -5.87 5.50 -12.19
N LEU A 237 -5.81 4.30 -12.77
CA LEU A 237 -5.45 3.05 -12.08
C LEU A 237 -4.23 2.39 -12.72
N LEU A 238 -3.17 2.21 -11.95
CA LEU A 238 -2.13 1.22 -12.20
C LEU A 238 -2.34 0.06 -11.23
N ALA A 239 -2.45 -1.17 -11.72
CA ALA A 239 -2.50 -2.34 -10.86
C ALA A 239 -1.62 -3.45 -11.40
N GLY A 240 -1.29 -4.40 -10.54
CA GLY A 240 -0.55 -5.57 -10.99
C GLY A 240 -0.38 -6.61 -9.91
N VAL A 241 0.19 -7.72 -10.33
CA VAL A 241 0.30 -8.93 -9.53
C VAL A 241 1.74 -9.41 -9.51
N SER A 242 2.07 -10.19 -8.51
CA SER A 242 3.26 -11.02 -8.55
C SER A 242 3.00 -12.28 -9.39
N HIS A 243 4.00 -12.73 -10.13
CA HIS A 243 3.84 -13.80 -11.10
C HIS A 243 3.44 -15.12 -10.46
N ARG A 244 3.85 -15.40 -9.22
CA ARG A 244 3.45 -16.53 -8.36
C ARG A 244 3.15 -16.02 -6.95
N GLU A 245 2.01 -15.33 -6.81
CA GLU A 245 1.56 -14.72 -5.56
C GLU A 245 1.75 -15.64 -4.34
N TRP A 246 1.22 -16.86 -4.40
CA TRP A 246 1.20 -17.72 -3.22
C TRP A 246 2.58 -18.28 -2.81
N ARG A 247 3.59 -18.20 -3.68
CA ARG A 247 4.94 -18.72 -3.44
C ARG A 247 5.57 -18.22 -2.13
N THR A 248 5.21 -17.01 -1.68
CA THR A 248 5.74 -16.39 -0.45
C THR A 248 4.72 -16.30 0.70
N MET A 249 3.50 -16.83 0.51
CA MET A 249 2.41 -16.76 1.50
C MET A 249 2.50 -17.85 2.59
N GLY A 250 3.37 -18.85 2.40
CA GLY A 250 3.54 -19.98 3.31
C GLY A 250 2.91 -21.27 2.77
N PRO A 251 2.63 -22.26 3.63
CA PRO A 251 1.97 -23.50 3.23
C PRO A 251 0.63 -23.20 2.55
N VAL A 252 0.35 -23.91 1.47
CA VAL A 252 -0.97 -23.88 0.85
C VAL A 252 -1.96 -24.57 1.81
N PRO A 253 -3.08 -23.94 2.19
CA PRO A 253 -4.11 -24.61 2.99
C PRO A 253 -4.69 -25.80 2.21
N ASP A 254 -5.37 -26.72 2.89
CA ASP A 254 -6.14 -27.76 2.20
C ASP A 254 -7.23 -27.09 1.36
N VAL A 255 -7.09 -27.18 0.02
CA VAL A 255 -8.01 -26.54 -0.91
C VAL A 255 -8.97 -27.58 -1.49
N ASP A 256 -10.22 -27.56 -1.04
CA ASP A 256 -11.33 -28.21 -1.72
C ASP A 256 -12.04 -27.18 -2.62
N HIS A 257 -11.70 -27.18 -3.91
CA HIS A 257 -12.21 -26.19 -4.85
C HIS A 257 -12.56 -26.83 -6.21
N PRO A 258 -13.70 -26.48 -6.83
CA PRO A 258 -14.18 -27.11 -8.07
C PRO A 258 -13.18 -27.00 -9.24
N ASP A 259 -12.42 -25.91 -9.30
CA ASP A 259 -11.41 -25.71 -10.35
C ASP A 259 -10.11 -26.51 -10.16
N LEU A 260 -9.89 -27.16 -9.00
CA LEU A 260 -8.57 -27.76 -8.69
C LEU A 260 -8.14 -28.80 -9.73
N ALA A 261 -9.07 -29.58 -10.29
CA ALA A 261 -8.76 -30.56 -11.34
C ALA A 261 -8.17 -29.90 -12.60
N ARG A 262 -8.70 -28.73 -12.99
CA ARG A 262 -8.17 -27.94 -14.12
C ARG A 262 -6.77 -27.42 -13.82
N TYR A 263 -6.52 -26.98 -12.59
CA TYR A 263 -5.20 -26.52 -12.16
C TYR A 263 -4.18 -27.66 -12.14
N LYS A 264 -4.55 -28.86 -11.67
CA LYS A 264 -3.71 -30.06 -11.73
C LYS A 264 -3.29 -30.41 -13.16
N ALA A 265 -4.18 -30.22 -14.14
CA ALA A 265 -3.86 -30.44 -15.54
C ALA A 265 -2.94 -29.36 -16.14
N LYS A 266 -3.13 -28.08 -15.74
CA LYS A 266 -2.37 -26.94 -16.30
C LYS A 266 -1.02 -26.72 -15.62
N TYR A 267 -0.92 -26.99 -14.32
CA TYR A 267 0.22 -26.71 -13.45
C TYR A 267 0.56 -27.95 -12.62
N PRO A 268 1.11 -29.01 -13.24
CA PRO A 268 1.30 -30.30 -12.57
C PRO A 268 2.25 -30.22 -11.36
N ASP A 269 3.14 -29.23 -11.32
CA ASP A 269 4.14 -29.10 -10.26
C ASP A 269 3.65 -28.31 -9.04
N ASN A 270 2.65 -27.44 -9.19
CA ASN A 270 2.21 -26.50 -8.16
C ASN A 270 0.73 -26.07 -8.27
N PRO A 271 -0.23 -27.00 -8.47
CA PRO A 271 -1.59 -26.63 -8.86
C PRO A 271 -2.35 -25.88 -7.78
N GLU A 272 -2.20 -26.24 -6.51
CA GLU A 272 -2.85 -25.54 -5.40
C GLU A 272 -2.27 -24.14 -5.17
N GLU A 273 -0.95 -23.94 -5.39
CA GLU A 273 -0.31 -22.62 -5.28
C GLU A 273 -0.83 -21.66 -6.37
N GLU A 274 -0.94 -22.14 -7.60
CA GLU A 274 -1.48 -21.35 -8.71
C GLU A 274 -2.96 -21.04 -8.50
N LEU A 275 -3.73 -22.03 -8.06
CA LEU A 275 -5.13 -21.85 -7.69
C LEU A 275 -5.28 -20.73 -6.65
N MET A 276 -4.52 -20.81 -5.55
CA MET A 276 -4.58 -19.79 -4.51
C MET A 276 -4.09 -18.42 -4.98
N SER A 277 -3.04 -18.38 -5.81
CA SER A 277 -2.55 -17.13 -6.42
C SER A 277 -3.67 -16.42 -7.19
N ASP A 278 -4.47 -17.19 -7.94
CA ASP A 278 -5.50 -16.65 -8.81
C ASP A 278 -6.74 -16.21 -8.07
N PHE A 279 -7.23 -17.07 -7.18
CA PHE A 279 -8.45 -16.79 -6.44
C PHE A 279 -8.26 -15.69 -5.41
N VAL A 280 -7.08 -15.64 -4.77
CA VAL A 280 -6.83 -14.65 -3.71
C VAL A 280 -6.36 -13.32 -4.28
N PHE A 281 -5.54 -13.29 -5.33
CA PHE A 281 -4.89 -12.04 -5.77
C PHE A 281 -5.05 -11.71 -7.25
N ARG A 282 -4.74 -12.66 -8.16
CA ARG A 282 -4.68 -12.32 -9.60
C ARG A 282 -6.05 -11.96 -10.16
N ARG A 283 -7.10 -12.74 -9.87
CA ARG A 283 -8.47 -12.45 -10.34
C ARG A 283 -9.02 -11.14 -9.77
N PRO A 284 -8.99 -10.87 -8.45
CA PRO A 284 -9.37 -9.56 -7.91
C PRO A 284 -8.67 -8.39 -8.59
N THR A 285 -7.35 -8.51 -8.79
CA THR A 285 -6.55 -7.43 -9.37
C THR A 285 -6.91 -7.18 -10.83
N VAL A 286 -6.92 -8.24 -11.66
CA VAL A 286 -7.25 -8.13 -13.08
C VAL A 286 -8.67 -7.61 -13.27
N ARG A 287 -9.65 -8.14 -12.54
CA ARG A 287 -11.05 -7.67 -12.63
C ARG A 287 -11.22 -6.21 -12.23
N THR A 288 -10.43 -5.71 -11.28
CA THR A 288 -10.44 -4.29 -10.90
C THR A 288 -9.99 -3.41 -12.07
N VAL A 289 -8.95 -3.82 -12.82
CA VAL A 289 -8.50 -3.12 -14.04
C VAL A 289 -9.50 -3.27 -15.18
N GLU A 290 -10.09 -4.44 -15.37
CA GLU A 290 -11.12 -4.69 -16.39
C GLU A 290 -12.33 -3.79 -16.21
N ARG A 291 -12.76 -3.60 -14.95
CA ARG A 291 -13.88 -2.74 -14.60
C ARG A 291 -13.60 -1.25 -14.79
N ASN A 292 -12.42 -0.80 -14.38
CA ASN A 292 -12.11 0.64 -14.29
C ASN A 292 -11.28 1.15 -15.48
N GLY A 293 -10.73 0.25 -16.28
CA GLY A 293 -9.64 0.54 -17.19
C GLY A 293 -8.35 0.91 -16.44
N GLY A 294 -7.22 0.83 -17.12
CA GLY A 294 -5.95 1.22 -16.50
C GLY A 294 -4.75 0.54 -17.12
N TRP A 295 -3.68 0.46 -16.35
CA TRP A 295 -2.46 -0.23 -16.69
C TRP A 295 -2.30 -1.48 -15.83
N LEU A 296 -1.88 -2.57 -16.45
CA LEU A 296 -1.66 -3.85 -15.76
C LEU A 296 -0.17 -4.22 -15.84
N TYR A 297 0.38 -4.72 -14.73
CA TYR A 297 1.72 -5.31 -14.69
C TYR A 297 1.75 -6.72 -14.08
N ASP A 298 2.79 -7.48 -14.43
CA ASP A 298 3.13 -8.82 -13.95
C ASP A 298 4.58 -8.78 -13.42
N PHE A 299 4.77 -8.84 -12.10
CA PHE A 299 6.10 -8.89 -11.51
C PHE A 299 6.62 -10.34 -11.51
N ALA A 300 7.47 -10.65 -12.49
CA ALA A 300 7.93 -12.01 -12.79
C ALA A 300 9.39 -12.26 -12.45
N TRP A 301 10.14 -11.25 -12.00
CA TRP A 301 11.54 -11.38 -11.63
C TRP A 301 11.77 -12.56 -10.68
N ARG A 302 12.57 -13.54 -11.13
CA ARG A 302 12.85 -14.82 -10.44
C ARG A 302 11.58 -15.59 -10.00
N GLY A 303 10.50 -15.44 -10.75
CA GLY A 303 9.20 -16.06 -10.51
C GLY A 303 8.33 -15.35 -9.46
N GLY A 304 8.67 -14.11 -9.07
CA GLY A 304 7.86 -13.14 -8.31
C GLY A 304 6.83 -13.67 -7.32
N GLY A 305 7.13 -13.59 -6.01
CA GLY A 305 6.18 -13.91 -4.94
C GLY A 305 5.35 -12.70 -4.46
N HIS A 306 4.27 -12.93 -3.73
CA HIS A 306 3.49 -11.87 -3.09
C HIS A 306 4.39 -10.92 -2.27
N GLY A 307 4.31 -9.61 -2.59
CA GLY A 307 5.05 -8.54 -1.91
C GLY A 307 6.53 -8.43 -2.27
N SER A 308 7.04 -9.30 -3.16
CA SER A 308 8.45 -9.32 -3.57
C SER A 308 8.87 -8.12 -4.41
N GLU A 309 7.92 -7.36 -4.95
CA GLU A 309 8.13 -6.13 -5.71
C GLU A 309 8.33 -4.90 -4.82
N VAL A 310 7.88 -4.95 -3.56
CA VAL A 310 7.98 -3.81 -2.61
C VAL A 310 9.41 -3.27 -2.45
N PRO A 311 10.47 -4.11 -2.28
CA PRO A 311 11.85 -3.62 -2.22
C PRO A 311 12.29 -2.87 -3.48
N PHE A 312 11.75 -3.22 -4.65
CA PHE A 312 12.07 -2.54 -5.91
C PHE A 312 11.37 -1.18 -6.00
N VAL A 313 10.10 -1.13 -5.60
CA VAL A 313 9.32 0.12 -5.56
C VAL A 313 9.95 1.13 -4.60
N PHE A 314 10.38 0.70 -3.41
CA PHE A 314 11.01 1.63 -2.45
C PHE A 314 12.51 1.84 -2.69
N GLY A 315 13.18 0.92 -3.39
CA GLY A 315 14.63 0.97 -3.60
C GLY A 315 15.47 0.43 -2.43
N ASN A 316 14.87 -0.37 -1.55
CA ASN A 316 15.49 -0.83 -0.31
C ASN A 316 15.89 -2.31 -0.43
N GLY A 317 17.15 -2.58 -0.79
CA GLY A 317 17.66 -3.95 -1.00
C GLY A 317 18.35 -4.59 0.21
N ASP A 318 18.68 -3.82 1.23
CA ASP A 318 19.67 -4.13 2.28
C ASP A 318 19.04 -4.40 3.66
N ASN A 319 17.77 -4.78 3.71
CA ASN A 319 17.06 -5.11 4.95
C ASN A 319 16.59 -6.58 4.97
N ARG A 320 16.19 -7.06 6.16
CA ARG A 320 15.77 -8.46 6.36
C ARG A 320 14.60 -8.90 5.47
N PHE A 321 13.67 -7.99 5.16
CA PHE A 321 12.56 -8.29 4.26
C PHE A 321 13.06 -8.45 2.83
N ALA A 322 13.83 -7.47 2.33
CA ALA A 322 14.42 -7.50 1.01
C ALA A 322 15.34 -8.72 0.80
N ALA A 323 16.19 -9.04 1.79
CA ALA A 323 17.11 -10.18 1.76
C ALA A 323 16.47 -11.52 1.35
N ARG A 324 15.20 -11.75 1.73
CA ARG A 324 14.45 -12.97 1.38
C ARG A 324 14.05 -13.04 -0.09
N HIS A 325 14.01 -11.90 -0.77
CA HIS A 325 13.50 -11.75 -2.13
C HIS A 325 14.65 -11.42 -3.10
N VAL A 326 15.49 -10.43 -2.77
CA VAL A 326 16.49 -9.86 -3.67
C VAL A 326 17.89 -10.47 -3.52
N GLY A 327 18.13 -11.23 -2.46
CA GLY A 327 19.43 -11.83 -2.12
C GLY A 327 20.28 -10.98 -1.15
N VAL A 328 21.35 -11.58 -0.61
CA VAL A 328 22.33 -10.93 0.27
C VAL A 328 23.76 -11.26 -0.20
N PRO A 329 24.54 -10.28 -0.71
CA PRO A 329 24.12 -8.92 -1.07
C PRO A 329 23.03 -8.93 -2.16
N PRO A 330 22.31 -7.80 -2.38
CA PRO A 330 21.35 -7.69 -3.47
C PRO A 330 21.96 -8.11 -4.80
N SER A 331 21.20 -8.84 -5.60
CA SER A 331 21.64 -9.28 -6.93
C SER A 331 21.98 -8.07 -7.83
N PRO A 332 22.94 -8.18 -8.77
CA PRO A 332 23.29 -7.09 -9.68
C PRO A 332 22.11 -6.52 -10.48
N GLU A 333 21.10 -7.35 -10.77
CA GLU A 333 19.89 -6.95 -11.48
C GLU A 333 18.95 -6.07 -10.64
N PHE A 334 19.12 -6.03 -9.32
CA PHE A 334 18.22 -5.31 -8.41
C PHE A 334 18.22 -3.81 -8.72
N ALA A 335 19.39 -3.16 -8.69
CA ALA A 335 19.49 -1.71 -8.82
C ALA A 335 18.87 -1.17 -10.13
N PRO A 336 19.19 -1.68 -11.34
CA PRO A 336 18.60 -1.17 -12.57
C PRO A 336 17.10 -1.45 -12.67
N LEU A 337 16.63 -2.64 -12.30
CA LEU A 337 15.20 -2.98 -12.32
C LEU A 337 14.41 -2.13 -11.33
N SER A 338 14.96 -1.95 -10.12
CA SER A 338 14.41 -1.12 -9.06
C SER A 338 14.30 0.34 -9.50
N ALA A 339 15.30 0.89 -10.20
CA ALA A 339 15.24 2.22 -10.79
C ALA A 339 14.16 2.34 -11.88
N ALA A 340 14.02 1.35 -12.77
CA ALA A 340 13.02 1.36 -13.84
C ALA A 340 11.58 1.28 -13.29
N ILE A 341 11.36 0.45 -12.26
CA ILE A 341 10.08 0.37 -11.55
C ILE A 341 9.77 1.70 -10.88
N ARG A 342 10.72 2.29 -10.12
CA ARG A 342 10.51 3.61 -9.49
C ARG A 342 10.17 4.69 -10.49
N ALA A 343 10.87 4.77 -11.62
CA ALA A 343 10.58 5.74 -12.67
C ALA A 343 9.15 5.62 -13.20
N SER A 344 8.63 4.38 -13.30
CA SER A 344 7.25 4.13 -13.72
C SER A 344 6.23 4.55 -12.65
N TRP A 345 6.51 4.25 -11.36
CA TRP A 345 5.62 4.61 -10.25
C TRP A 345 5.55 6.12 -10.03
N THR A 346 6.69 6.80 -9.99
CA THR A 346 6.72 8.27 -9.82
C THR A 346 6.27 9.00 -11.09
N GLY A 347 6.60 8.46 -12.26
CA GLY A 347 6.05 8.94 -13.54
C GLY A 347 4.53 8.89 -13.56
N PHE A 348 3.93 7.77 -13.16
CA PHE A 348 2.49 7.65 -13.03
C PHE A 348 1.90 8.63 -12.00
N ALA A 349 2.55 8.80 -10.84
CA ALA A 349 2.13 9.76 -9.84
C ALA A 349 2.19 11.21 -10.37
N ALA A 350 3.14 11.54 -11.24
CA ALA A 350 3.27 12.86 -11.85
C ALA A 350 2.26 13.09 -12.98
N THR A 351 2.26 12.20 -13.98
CA THR A 351 1.62 12.44 -15.28
C THR A 351 0.34 11.61 -15.47
N GLY A 352 0.20 10.50 -14.75
CA GLY A 352 -0.82 9.49 -15.02
C GLY A 352 -0.43 8.49 -16.10
N ASP A 353 0.82 8.51 -16.56
CA ASP A 353 1.36 7.54 -17.52
C ASP A 353 2.54 6.78 -16.89
N PRO A 354 2.46 5.45 -16.72
CA PRO A 354 3.55 4.66 -16.17
C PRO A 354 4.60 4.23 -17.22
N GLY A 355 4.44 4.63 -18.49
CA GLY A 355 5.42 4.38 -19.55
C GLY A 355 5.17 3.12 -20.38
N TRP A 356 3.93 2.63 -20.44
CA TRP A 356 3.49 1.58 -21.36
C TRP A 356 1.99 1.73 -21.70
N PRO A 357 1.49 1.08 -22.75
CA PRO A 357 0.09 1.25 -23.15
C PRO A 357 -0.90 0.70 -22.13
N ARG A 358 -2.10 1.29 -22.10
CA ARG A 358 -3.22 0.82 -21.26
C ARG A 358 -3.64 -0.60 -21.60
N TYR A 359 -4.04 -1.36 -20.60
CA TYR A 359 -4.59 -2.71 -20.75
C TYR A 359 -5.89 -2.66 -21.55
N ARG A 360 -6.04 -3.59 -22.49
CA ARG A 360 -7.28 -3.80 -23.26
C ARG A 360 -7.76 -5.22 -23.08
N MET A 361 -9.03 -5.38 -22.74
CA MET A 361 -9.64 -6.68 -22.49
C MET A 361 -9.70 -7.52 -23.76
N GLU A 362 -10.01 -6.92 -24.90
CA GLU A 362 -10.23 -7.59 -26.18
C GLU A 362 -8.95 -8.28 -26.68
N SER A 363 -7.80 -7.66 -26.44
CA SER A 363 -6.49 -8.21 -26.79
C SER A 363 -5.78 -8.89 -25.62
N ALA A 364 -6.42 -8.94 -24.44
CA ALA A 364 -5.79 -9.42 -23.20
C ALA A 364 -4.42 -8.77 -22.96
N GLY A 365 -4.29 -7.46 -23.16
CA GLY A 365 -3.00 -6.78 -23.06
C GLY A 365 -2.95 -5.43 -23.76
N PRO A 366 -1.79 -4.75 -23.75
CA PRO A 366 -0.52 -5.23 -23.18
C PRO A 366 -0.49 -5.20 -21.64
N VAL A 367 0.40 -6.02 -21.07
CA VAL A 367 0.76 -6.07 -19.64
C VAL A 367 2.26 -5.83 -19.53
N ARG A 368 2.70 -4.93 -18.65
CA ARG A 368 4.12 -4.74 -18.38
C ARG A 368 4.63 -5.90 -17.53
N ARG A 369 5.50 -6.75 -18.07
CA ARG A 369 6.23 -7.75 -17.30
C ARG A 369 7.50 -7.13 -16.73
N TRP A 370 7.64 -7.16 -15.42
CA TRP A 370 8.87 -6.82 -14.71
C TRP A 370 9.67 -8.09 -14.45
N ASP A 371 10.68 -8.33 -15.27
CA ASP A 371 11.71 -9.36 -15.07
C ASP A 371 13.08 -8.69 -15.25
N VAL A 372 14.17 -9.47 -15.38
CA VAL A 372 15.52 -8.94 -15.63
C VAL A 372 15.51 -7.96 -16.81
N GLU A 373 14.82 -8.32 -17.89
CA GLU A 373 14.51 -7.43 -18.99
C GLU A 373 12.99 -7.14 -19.00
N PRO A 374 12.57 -5.90 -18.74
CA PRO A 374 11.16 -5.53 -18.81
C PRO A 374 10.60 -5.70 -20.22
N ALA A 375 9.39 -6.21 -20.33
CA ALA A 375 8.74 -6.46 -21.62
C ALA A 375 7.24 -6.15 -21.58
N GLU A 376 6.61 -6.03 -22.75
CA GLU A 376 5.16 -5.98 -22.90
C GLU A 376 4.67 -7.34 -23.38
N VAL A 377 3.76 -7.95 -22.62
CA VAL A 377 3.24 -9.29 -22.89
C VAL A 377 1.71 -9.27 -22.94
N ARG A 378 1.10 -10.32 -23.49
CA ARG A 378 -0.32 -10.57 -23.21
C ARG A 378 -0.46 -11.06 -21.79
N ASN A 379 -1.57 -10.71 -21.16
CA ASN A 379 -1.95 -11.16 -19.83
C ASN A 379 -1.88 -12.70 -19.78
N PRO A 380 -0.90 -13.26 -19.04
CA PRO A 380 -0.68 -14.70 -19.01
C PRO A 380 -1.77 -15.45 -18.22
N PHE A 381 -2.69 -14.71 -17.60
CA PHE A 381 -3.64 -15.21 -16.63
C PHE A 381 -5.09 -15.31 -17.16
N VAL A 382 -5.31 -15.15 -18.47
CA VAL A 382 -6.65 -15.02 -19.09
C VAL A 382 -7.50 -16.29 -19.17
N SER A 383 -7.10 -17.39 -18.54
CA SER A 383 -7.76 -18.69 -18.67
C SER A 383 -8.65 -19.06 -17.47
N TRP A 384 -9.29 -18.06 -16.83
CA TRP A 384 -10.12 -18.27 -15.64
C TRP A 384 -11.44 -18.96 -15.93
#